data_AF-A0A5K0XUY0-F1
#
_entry.id   AF-A0A5K0XUY0-F1
#
_cell.length_a   1.000
_cell.length_b   1.000
_cell.length_c   1.000
_cell.angle_alpha   90.00
_cell.angle_beta   90.00
_cell.angle_gamma   90.00
#
_symmetry.space_group_name_H-M   'P 1'
#
loop_
_entity.id
_entity.type
_entity.pdbx_description
1 polymer ?
#
loop_
_entity_poly.entity_id
_entity_poly.type
_entity_poly.pdbx_seq_one_letter_code
_entity_poly.pdbx_strand_id
1 'polypeptide(L)'
;GTVHPLIPHMAFVGYIESVSNLHTSEIRCRWLSSLLQGAFVLPTVDKMVYEISKQMEVMKRTTRFYKRHCISTFSINHTDEMYEDMGLSPWRKRNWLQEAFSPYSNRDYKDDN
;
A
#
# COMPACT_ATOMS: atom_id res chain seq x y z
N GLY A 1 -0.63 3.89 6.19
CA GLY A 1 -1.35 4.97 6.88
C GLY A 1 -1.76 6.04 5.89
N THR A 2 -2.70 5.72 5.00
CA THR A 2 -3.16 6.62 3.94
C THR A 2 -4.43 7.35 4.34
N VAL A 3 -5.27 6.78 5.21
CA VAL A 3 -6.51 7.38 5.72
C VAL A 3 -6.54 7.30 7.25
N HIS A 4 -7.06 8.34 7.89
CA HIS A 4 -7.25 8.35 9.34
C HIS A 4 -8.54 7.61 9.72
N PRO A 5 -8.50 6.55 10.57
CA PRO A 5 -9.68 5.75 10.87
C PRO A 5 -10.74 6.49 11.70
N LEU A 6 -10.33 7.47 12.53
CA LEU A 6 -11.24 8.19 13.43
C LEU A 6 -11.69 9.56 12.92
N ILE A 7 -11.04 10.08 11.87
CA ILE A 7 -11.33 11.42 11.33
C ILE A 7 -11.78 11.21 9.89
N PRO A 8 -13.08 11.36 9.59
CA PRO A 8 -13.59 11.16 8.25
C PRO A 8 -12.97 12.19 7.28
N HIS A 9 -12.81 11.79 6.02
CA HIS A 9 -12.27 12.63 4.93
C HIS A 9 -10.84 13.15 5.15
N MET A 10 -10.07 12.54 6.06
CA MET A 10 -8.66 12.86 6.26
C MET A 10 -7.76 11.77 5.70
N ALA A 11 -6.94 12.15 4.72
CA ALA A 11 -5.96 11.27 4.09
C ALA A 11 -4.54 11.89 4.13
N PHE A 12 -3.53 11.03 4.20
CA PHE A 12 -2.12 11.40 4.21
C PHE A 12 -1.43 10.79 2.99
N VAL A 13 -0.79 11.62 2.18
CA VAL A 13 0.03 11.20 1.04
C VAL A 13 1.45 11.69 1.28
N GLY A 14 2.42 10.78 1.27
CA GLY A 14 3.84 11.11 1.45
C GLY A 14 4.40 10.98 2.87
N TYR A 15 3.58 10.63 3.88
CA TYR A 15 4.06 10.36 5.25
C TYR A 15 4.67 8.96 5.40
N ILE A 16 5.50 8.52 4.44
CA ILE A 16 6.09 7.18 4.41
C ILE A 16 7.51 7.27 3.84
N GLU A 17 8.45 6.67 4.57
CA GLU A 17 9.86 6.53 4.20
C GLU A 17 10.04 5.19 3.48
N SER A 18 10.38 5.25 2.18
CA SER A 18 10.65 4.09 1.32
C SER A 18 11.92 4.33 0.51
N VAL A 19 12.56 3.25 0.05
CA VAL A 19 13.76 3.29 -0.81
C VAL A 19 13.44 3.95 -2.18
N SER A 20 12.17 3.97 -2.59
CA SER A 20 11.68 4.68 -3.78
C SER A 20 10.37 5.43 -3.50
N ASN A 21 10.50 6.69 -3.08
CA ASN A 21 9.36 7.50 -2.66
C ASN A 21 8.42 7.91 -3.80
N LEU A 22 8.91 8.01 -5.05
CA LEU A 22 8.11 8.48 -6.18
C LEU A 22 7.00 7.47 -6.55
N HIS A 23 7.38 6.23 -6.82
CA HIS A 23 6.45 5.16 -7.21
C HIS A 23 5.41 4.89 -6.10
N THR A 24 5.87 4.83 -4.84
CA THR A 24 4.97 4.61 -3.70
C THR A 24 3.99 5.79 -3.49
N SER A 25 4.39 7.01 -3.85
CA SER A 25 3.51 8.18 -3.78
C SER A 25 2.48 8.17 -4.92
N GLU A 26 2.91 7.79 -6.13
CA GLU A 26 2.03 7.65 -7.29
C GLU A 26 0.88 6.66 -7.03
N ILE A 27 1.20 5.45 -6.58
CA ILE A 27 0.18 4.42 -6.29
C ILE A 27 -0.79 4.89 -5.20
N ARG A 28 -0.29 5.60 -4.18
CA ARG A 28 -1.16 6.15 -3.13
C ARG A 28 -2.08 7.25 -3.62
N CYS A 29 -1.59 8.13 -4.50
CA CYS A 29 -2.43 9.13 -5.16
C CYS A 29 -3.52 8.46 -5.99
N ARG A 30 -3.17 7.40 -6.74
CA ARG A 30 -4.14 6.63 -7.54
C ARG A 30 -5.18 5.95 -6.66
N TRP A 31 -4.76 5.22 -5.63
CA TRP A 31 -5.67 4.56 -4.69
C TRP A 31 -6.59 5.55 -3.97
N LEU A 32 -6.06 6.71 -3.55
CA LEU A 32 -6.88 7.76 -2.94
C LEU A 32 -7.89 8.35 -3.93
N SER A 33 -7.49 8.55 -5.19
CA SER A 33 -8.40 8.99 -6.25
C SER A 33 -9.52 7.97 -6.48
N SER A 34 -9.19 6.68 -6.55
CA SER A 34 -10.16 5.58 -6.68
C SER A 34 -11.12 5.51 -5.49
N LEU A 35 -10.62 5.73 -4.27
CA LEU A 35 -11.44 5.82 -3.06
C LEU A 35 -12.44 6.99 -3.15
N LEU A 36 -11.96 8.17 -3.56
CA LEU A 36 -12.80 9.37 -3.70
C LEU A 36 -13.85 9.23 -4.81
N GLN A 37 -13.55 8.45 -5.85
CA GLN A 37 -14.50 8.09 -6.90
C GLN A 37 -15.50 6.99 -6.47
N GLY A 38 -15.31 6.40 -5.29
CA GLY A 38 -16.18 5.33 -4.78
C GLY A 38 -15.95 3.97 -5.45
N ALA A 39 -14.77 3.74 -6.04
CA ALA A 39 -14.41 2.46 -6.66
C ALA A 39 -14.38 1.31 -5.65
N PHE A 40 -14.07 1.61 -4.38
CA PHE A 40 -14.12 0.68 -3.26
C PHE A 40 -14.50 1.39 -1.96
N VAL A 41 -14.86 0.62 -0.94
CA VAL A 41 -15.28 1.13 0.38
C VAL A 41 -14.25 0.73 1.43
N LEU A 42 -13.94 1.64 2.33
CA LEU A 42 -13.04 1.34 3.44
C LEU A 42 -13.66 0.31 4.40
N PRO A 43 -12.84 -0.56 5.01
CA PRO A 43 -13.32 -1.44 6.05
C PRO A 43 -13.78 -0.65 7.29
N THR A 44 -14.46 -1.33 8.21
CA THR A 44 -14.92 -0.71 9.46
C THR A 44 -13.75 -0.15 10.29
N VAL A 45 -14.02 0.88 11.10
CA VAL A 45 -13.02 1.53 11.95
C VAL A 45 -12.26 0.51 12.81
N ASP A 46 -12.97 -0.45 13.41
CA ASP A 46 -12.35 -1.50 14.24
C ASP A 46 -11.34 -2.34 13.45
N LYS A 47 -11.65 -2.69 12.20
CA LYS A 47 -10.74 -3.44 11.32
C LYS A 47 -9.54 -2.60 10.94
N MET A 48 -9.72 -1.31 10.64
CA MET A 48 -8.60 -0.41 10.36
C MET A 48 -7.66 -0.27 11.56
N VAL A 49 -8.20 -0.09 12.76
CA VAL A 49 -7.41 0.02 14.01
C VAL A 49 -6.70 -1.29 14.34
N TYR A 50 -7.37 -2.42 14.14
CA TYR A 50 -6.78 -3.75 14.31
C TYR A 50 -5.59 -3.96 13.39
N GLU A 51 -5.73 -3.64 12.09
CA GLU A 51 -4.65 -3.80 11.11
C GLU A 51 -3.47 -2.87 11.43
N ILE A 52 -3.73 -1.60 11.80
CA ILE A 52 -2.68 -0.68 12.26
C ILE A 52 -1.90 -1.28 13.45
N SER A 53 -2.61 -1.84 14.43
CA SER A 53 -2.01 -2.44 15.62
C SER A 53 -1.15 -3.67 15.28
N LYS A 54 -1.65 -4.53 14.38
CA LYS A 54 -0.92 -5.69 13.87
C LYS A 54 0.35 -5.29 13.13
N GLN A 55 0.26 -4.30 12.22
CA GLN A 55 1.41 -3.77 11.48
C GLN A 55 2.43 -3.14 12.44
N MET A 56 1.99 -2.41 13.46
CA MET A 56 2.87 -1.89 14.51
C MET A 56 3.59 -3.00 15.30
N GLU A 57 2.90 -4.09 15.62
CA GLU A 57 3.52 -5.22 16.32
C GLU A 57 4.56 -5.93 15.44
N VAL A 58 4.24 -6.17 14.17
CA VAL A 58 5.19 -6.75 13.21
C VAL A 58 6.41 -5.85 13.09
N MET A 59 6.22 -4.54 12.93
CA MET A 59 7.32 -3.57 12.83
C MET A 59 8.21 -3.56 14.08
N LYS A 60 7.64 -3.68 15.28
CA LYS A 60 8.41 -3.81 16.53
C LYS A 60 9.28 -5.06 16.56
N ARG A 61 8.83 -6.17 15.95
CA ARG A 61 9.56 -7.44 15.90
C ARG A 61 10.63 -7.46 14.80
N THR A 62 10.38 -6.83 13.65
CA THR A 62 11.22 -6.95 12.46
C THR A 62 12.27 -5.85 12.31
N THR A 63 12.05 -4.66 12.87
CA THR A 63 12.98 -3.53 12.70
C THR A 63 13.35 -2.83 13.99
N ARG A 64 14.62 -2.46 14.11
CA ARG A 64 15.13 -1.61 15.20
C ARG A 64 14.64 -0.17 15.09
N PHE A 65 14.09 0.22 13.94
CA PHE A 65 13.58 1.55 13.65
C PHE A 65 12.09 1.72 13.96
N TYR A 66 11.49 0.84 14.77
CA TYR A 66 10.06 0.90 15.12
C TYR A 66 9.60 2.24 15.72
N LYS A 67 10.51 3.05 16.27
CA LYS A 67 10.23 4.41 16.76
C LYS A 67 9.96 5.42 15.64
N ARG A 68 10.43 5.14 14.42
CA ARG A 68 10.13 5.92 13.21
C ARG A 68 8.91 5.30 12.53
N HIS A 69 7.73 5.81 12.87
CA HIS A 69 6.44 5.32 12.37
C HIS A 69 6.23 5.47 10.84
N CYS A 70 7.13 6.16 10.15
CA CYS A 70 7.11 6.36 8.70
C CYS A 70 7.72 5.20 7.90
N ILE A 71 8.50 4.30 8.51
CA ILE A 71 9.20 3.23 7.79
C ILE A 71 8.26 2.03 7.61
N SER A 72 7.80 1.80 6.39
CA SER A 72 7.03 0.59 6.06
C SER A 72 7.97 -0.55 5.71
N THR A 73 7.91 -1.66 6.43
CA THR A 73 8.80 -2.83 6.22
C THR A 73 8.42 -3.68 5.00
N PHE A 74 7.26 -3.45 4.37
CA PHE A 74 6.72 -4.32 3.30
C PHE A 74 6.17 -3.51 2.12
N SER A 75 7.01 -2.73 1.44
CA SER A 75 6.57 -1.86 0.33
C SER A 75 5.93 -2.61 -0.84
N ILE A 76 6.34 -3.86 -1.09
CA ILE A 76 5.85 -4.68 -2.22
C ILE A 76 4.45 -5.23 -1.92
N ASN A 77 4.31 -6.04 -0.87
CA ASN A 77 3.01 -6.64 -0.50
C ASN A 77 1.93 -5.57 -0.28
N HIS A 78 2.32 -4.45 0.34
CA HIS A 78 1.40 -3.34 0.55
C HIS A 78 0.98 -2.66 -0.76
N THR A 79 1.83 -2.66 -1.77
CA THR A 79 1.45 -2.16 -3.10
C THR A 79 0.42 -3.10 -3.73
N ASP A 80 0.65 -4.41 -3.67
CA ASP A 80 -0.26 -5.41 -4.23
C ASP A 80 -1.66 -5.33 -3.61
N GLU A 81 -1.74 -5.19 -2.28
CA GLU A 81 -3.00 -4.95 -1.54
C GLU A 81 -3.74 -3.69 -2.06
N MET A 82 -3.00 -2.62 -2.39
CA MET A 82 -3.61 -1.40 -2.94
C MET A 82 -4.14 -1.61 -4.37
N TYR A 83 -3.49 -2.46 -5.18
CA TYR A 83 -4.02 -2.84 -6.50
C TYR A 83 -5.29 -3.68 -6.36
N GLU A 84 -5.32 -4.63 -5.43
CA GLU A 84 -6.52 -5.43 -5.14
C GLU A 84 -7.70 -4.56 -4.71
N ASP A 85 -7.47 -3.58 -3.82
CA ASP A 85 -8.50 -2.62 -3.40
C ASP A 85 -9.07 -1.83 -4.58
N MET A 86 -8.23 -1.47 -5.56
CA MET A 86 -8.65 -0.77 -6.78
C MET A 86 -9.33 -1.70 -7.80
N GLY A 87 -9.45 -3.00 -7.53
CA GLY A 87 -9.97 -3.99 -8.48
C GLY A 87 -9.02 -4.29 -9.64
N LEU A 88 -7.75 -3.90 -9.53
CA LEU A 88 -6.70 -4.16 -10.50
C LEU A 88 -6.02 -5.48 -10.16
N SER A 89 -5.42 -6.13 -11.16
CA SER A 89 -4.69 -7.37 -10.92
C SER A 89 -3.46 -7.11 -10.05
N PRO A 90 -3.27 -7.81 -8.92
CA PRO A 90 -2.03 -7.75 -8.13
C PRO A 90 -0.86 -8.44 -8.83
N TRP A 91 -1.13 -9.14 -9.94
CA TRP A 91 -0.12 -9.82 -10.74
C TRP A 91 0.73 -8.78 -11.47
N ARG A 92 2.00 -8.67 -11.05
CA ARG A 92 2.95 -7.69 -11.61
C ARG A 92 3.40 -8.09 -13.01
N LYS A 93 3.29 -9.37 -13.38
CA LYS A 93 3.63 -9.91 -14.70
C LYS A 93 2.58 -10.88 -15.20
N ARG A 94 2.43 -10.92 -16.53
CA ARG A 94 1.46 -11.76 -17.24
C ARG A 94 1.71 -13.27 -17.08
N ASN A 95 2.92 -13.69 -16.72
CA ASN A 95 3.35 -15.09 -16.65
C ASN A 95 3.80 -15.47 -15.23
N TRP A 96 3.30 -16.58 -14.69
CA TRP A 96 3.65 -17.06 -13.34
C TRP A 96 5.17 -17.30 -13.12
N LEU A 97 5.87 -17.83 -14.13
CA LEU A 97 7.33 -18.04 -14.06
C LEU A 97 8.09 -16.72 -13.97
N GLN A 98 7.63 -15.70 -14.69
CA GLN A 98 8.27 -14.39 -14.66
C GLN A 98 7.97 -13.70 -13.33
N GLU A 99 6.75 -13.86 -12.80
CA GLU A 99 6.35 -13.34 -11.50
C GLU A 99 7.25 -13.87 -10.36
N ALA A 100 7.60 -15.17 -10.40
CA ALA A 100 8.41 -15.79 -9.35
C ALA A 100 9.92 -15.50 -9.47
N PHE A 101 10.47 -15.40 -10.69
CA PHE A 101 11.92 -15.44 -10.91
C PHE A 101 12.55 -14.19 -11.51
N SER A 102 11.76 -13.21 -11.96
CA SER A 102 12.32 -12.00 -12.59
C SER A 102 12.42 -10.81 -11.64
N PRO A 103 13.42 -9.93 -11.81
CA PRO A 103 13.58 -8.76 -10.96
C PRO A 103 12.42 -7.78 -11.16
N TYR A 104 12.07 -7.12 -10.06
CA TYR A 104 11.01 -6.13 -10.02
C TYR A 104 11.45 -4.83 -10.71
N SER A 105 10.63 -4.33 -11.63
CA SER A 105 10.81 -3.02 -12.25
C SER A 105 9.54 -2.18 -12.09
N ASN A 106 9.68 -0.86 -11.91
CA ASN A 106 8.54 0.06 -11.88
C ASN A 106 7.68 0.00 -13.18
N ARG A 107 8.22 -0.57 -14.26
CA ARG A 107 7.54 -0.78 -15.55
C ARG A 107 6.59 -1.98 -15.57
N ASP A 108 6.59 -2.80 -14.53
CA ASP A 108 5.75 -4.01 -14.44
C ASP A 108 4.29 -3.64 -14.08
N TYR A 109 4.06 -2.51 -13.42
CA TYR A 109 2.72 -1.97 -13.12
C TYR A 109 2.13 -1.15 -14.27
N LYS A 110 2.07 -1.72 -15.48
CA LYS A 110 1.35 -1.07 -16.59
C LYS A 110 -0.14 -1.31 -16.42
N ASP A 111 -0.90 -0.21 -16.41
CA ASP A 111 -2.34 -0.28 -16.67
C ASP A 111 -2.51 -0.84 -18.08
N ASP A 112 -3.17 -1.99 -18.18
CA ASP A 112 -3.73 -2.45 -19.44
C ASP A 112 -4.84 -1.45 -19.83
N ASN A 113 -4.49 -0.50 -20.70
CA ASN A 113 -5.42 0.37 -21.41
C ASN A 113 -5.26 0.15 -22.90
#